data_AF-A0A1S6J0D0-F1
#
_entry.id   AF-A0A1S6J0D0-F1
#
_cell.length_a   1.000
_cell.length_b   1.000
_cell.length_c   1.000
_cell.angle_alpha   90.00
_cell.angle_beta   90.00
_cell.angle_gamma   90.00
#
_symmetry.space_group_name_H-M   'P 1'
#
loop_
_entity.id
_entity.type
_entity.pdbx_description
1 polymer ?
#
loop_
_entity_poly.entity_id
_entity_poly.type
_entity_poly.pdbx_seq_one_letter_code
_entity_poly.pdbx_strand_id
1 'polypeptide(L)'
;METEESNGKVKVYTIASLGWFAFENNIFTKTSGSGAIPTVITFAKNEKGEYALLTYEEPQDGAYYVASLKKMFPRMLQARVLDAQSEYANLAQQQEAQAAAYLKGIGREAQVSAAHVEKELADIDVQAKNKLFAELTKDDEFLNNCPYWLGTREQIEDGVRYIYETSQSKTKDGYHRITFRKLTEDHRVVKEQSYKIVGSEPVLE
;
A
#
# COMPACT_ATOMS: atom_id res chain seq x y z
N MET A 1 21.11 15.44 -0.45
CA MET A 1 20.14 16.36 0.17
C MET A 1 20.90 17.38 0.99
N GLU A 2 20.30 18.53 1.28
CA GLU A 2 20.98 19.68 1.87
C GLU A 2 20.30 20.13 3.16
N THR A 3 21.05 20.77 4.05
CA THR A 3 20.57 21.27 5.33
C THR A 3 21.08 22.69 5.55
N GLU A 4 20.18 23.55 6.02
CA GLU A 4 20.47 24.94 6.37
C GLU A 4 20.22 25.11 7.88
N GLU A 5 21.24 25.48 8.64
CA GLU A 5 21.10 25.82 10.06
C GLU A 5 21.17 27.34 10.25
N SER A 6 20.18 27.91 10.94
CA SER A 6 20.15 29.35 11.26
C SER A 6 19.27 29.61 12.48
N ASN A 7 19.74 30.45 13.42
CA ASN A 7 18.98 30.91 14.59
C ASN A 7 18.30 29.78 15.38
N GLY A 8 19.01 28.67 15.65
CA GLY A 8 18.48 27.52 16.38
C GLY A 8 17.44 26.70 15.60
N LYS A 9 17.30 26.94 14.30
CA LYS A 9 16.45 26.15 13.40
C LYS A 9 17.30 25.38 12.40
N VAL A 10 16.83 24.19 12.05
CA VAL A 10 17.43 23.33 11.04
C VAL A 10 16.38 23.06 9.96
N LYS A 11 16.66 23.51 8.75
CA LYS A 11 15.81 23.30 7.59
C LYS A 11 16.44 22.25 6.69
N VAL A 12 15.68 21.22 6.36
CA VAL A 12 16.13 20.08 5.58
C VAL A 12 15.40 20.10 4.24
N TYR A 13 16.18 20.05 3.16
CA TYR A 13 15.68 19.93 1.79
C TYR A 13 15.85 18.48 1.33
N THR A 14 14.75 17.76 1.21
CA THR A 14 14.73 16.33 0.95
C THR A 14 13.74 15.95 -0.15
N ILE A 15 13.81 14.69 -0.58
CA ILE A 15 12.79 14.01 -1.37
C ILE A 15 12.38 12.81 -0.53
N ALA A 16 11.12 12.76 -0.14
CA ALA A 16 10.56 11.74 0.72
C ALA A 16 9.58 10.84 -0.06
N SER A 17 9.40 9.62 0.42
CA SER A 17 8.38 8.71 -0.09
C SER A 17 7.88 7.83 1.04
N LEU A 18 6.57 7.64 1.11
CA LEU A 18 5.89 6.76 2.05
C LEU A 18 5.44 5.49 1.33
N GLY A 19 5.53 4.33 2.00
CA GLY A 19 4.99 3.07 1.51
C GLY A 19 4.25 2.32 2.61
N TRP A 20 3.01 1.94 2.34
CA TRP A 20 2.22 1.04 3.17
C TRP A 20 2.44 -0.38 2.65
N PHE A 21 2.91 -1.27 3.54
CA PHE A 21 3.18 -2.67 3.21
C PHE A 21 2.14 -3.57 3.85
N ALA A 22 1.68 -4.57 3.09
CA ALA A 22 0.80 -5.63 3.57
C ALA A 22 1.18 -6.96 2.90
N PHE A 23 0.75 -8.07 3.50
CA PHE A 23 0.92 -9.37 2.88
C PHE A 23 -0.13 -9.59 1.80
N GLU A 24 0.34 -9.89 0.59
CA GLU A 24 -0.47 -10.36 -0.52
C GLU A 24 0.23 -11.58 -1.17
N ASN A 25 -0.45 -12.72 -1.27
CA ASN A 25 0.13 -13.98 -1.76
C ASN A 25 1.46 -14.35 -1.10
N ASN A 26 1.54 -14.20 0.22
CA ASN A 26 2.74 -14.41 1.06
C ASN A 26 3.93 -13.47 0.77
N ILE A 27 3.74 -12.45 -0.07
CA ILE A 27 4.73 -11.40 -0.31
C ILE A 27 4.35 -10.18 0.53
N PHE A 28 5.28 -9.65 1.32
CA PHE A 28 5.10 -8.39 2.03
C PHE A 28 5.37 -7.23 1.07
N THR A 29 4.31 -6.78 0.40
CA THR A 29 4.41 -5.84 -0.73
C THR A 29 3.80 -4.47 -0.43
N LYS A 30 4.29 -3.44 -1.11
CA LYS A 30 3.73 -2.08 -1.04
C LYS A 30 2.36 -2.06 -1.72
N THR A 31 1.30 -1.85 -0.94
CA THR A 31 -0.09 -1.80 -1.41
C THR A 31 -0.61 -0.37 -1.60
N SER A 32 0.04 0.61 -0.97
CA SER A 32 -0.28 2.03 -1.11
C SER A 32 0.93 2.88 -0.73
N GLY A 33 0.86 4.19 -0.96
CA GLY A 33 1.90 5.13 -0.57
C GLY A 33 2.01 6.30 -1.52
N SER A 34 3.16 6.97 -1.50
CA SER A 34 3.48 8.07 -2.37
C SER A 34 4.61 7.73 -3.36
N GLY A 35 4.74 8.57 -4.39
CA GLY A 35 5.91 8.63 -5.26
C GLY A 35 7.09 9.30 -4.56
N ALA A 36 7.97 9.93 -5.34
CA ALA A 36 9.04 10.76 -4.82
C ALA A 36 8.57 12.22 -4.65
N ILE A 37 8.39 12.67 -3.42
CA ILE A 37 7.83 13.99 -3.10
C ILE A 37 8.93 14.91 -2.57
N PRO A 38 9.28 16.00 -3.29
CA PRO A 38 10.11 17.07 -2.73
C PRO A 38 9.50 17.60 -1.44
N THR A 39 10.26 17.62 -0.36
CA THR A 39 9.79 18.02 0.96
C THR A 39 10.78 18.98 1.62
N VAL A 40 10.25 20.02 2.28
CA VAL A 40 11.02 20.89 3.18
C VAL A 40 10.54 20.65 4.60
N ILE A 41 11.48 20.27 5.47
CA ILE A 41 11.19 20.00 6.88
C ILE A 41 11.98 20.99 7.73
N THR A 42 11.31 21.69 8.64
CA THR A 42 11.98 22.60 9.57
C THR A 42 11.87 22.07 10.99
N PHE A 43 12.99 22.02 11.69
CA PHE A 43 13.09 21.67 13.10
C PHE A 43 13.58 22.84 13.94
N ALA A 44 13.13 22.94 15.18
CA ALA A 44 13.85 23.65 16.24
C ALA A 44 14.90 22.71 16.82
N LYS A 45 16.10 23.24 17.10
CA LYS A 45 17.20 22.52 17.75
C LYS A 45 17.50 23.23 19.06
N ASN A 46 17.35 22.52 20.17
CA ASN A 46 17.65 23.10 21.49
C ASN A 46 19.14 23.00 21.82
N GLU A 47 19.56 23.60 22.95
CA GLU A 47 20.96 23.59 23.41
C GLU A 47 21.50 22.18 23.69
N LYS A 48 20.62 21.20 23.94
CA LYS A 48 20.99 19.78 24.13
C LYS A 48 21.12 19.02 22.80
N GLY A 49 20.87 19.68 21.66
CA GLY A 49 20.91 19.08 20.34
C GLY A 49 19.67 18.26 19.97
N GLU A 50 18.59 18.36 20.75
CA GLU A 50 17.33 17.68 20.47
C GLU A 50 16.52 18.46 19.43
N TYR A 51 15.84 17.73 18.55
CA TYR A 51 15.04 18.30 17.47
C TYR A 51 13.55 18.23 17.78
N ALA A 52 12.83 19.31 17.55
CA ALA A 52 11.37 19.36 17.56
C ALA A 52 10.87 19.79 16.18
N LEU A 53 9.95 19.02 15.59
CA LEU A 53 9.36 19.34 14.29
C LEU A 53 8.58 20.66 14.38
N LEU A 54 8.86 21.60 13.48
CA LEU A 54 8.12 22.86 13.35
C LEU A 54 7.21 22.84 12.12
N THR A 55 7.75 22.50 10.95
CA THR A 55 6.99 22.43 9.69
C THR A 55 7.38 21.22 8.86
N TYR A 56 6.41 20.71 8.12
CA TYR A 56 6.57 19.73 7.05
C TYR A 56 5.78 20.26 5.86
N GLU A 57 6.47 20.58 4.77
CA GLU A 57 5.91 21.29 3.63
C GLU A 57 6.19 20.52 2.33
N GLU A 58 5.14 20.32 1.54
CA GLU A 58 5.19 19.71 0.20
C GLU A 58 4.77 20.75 -0.85
N PRO A 59 5.25 20.65 -2.10
CA PRO A 59 4.78 21.50 -3.19
C PRO A 59 3.30 21.28 -3.44
N GLN A 60 2.64 22.29 -4.00
CA GLN A 60 1.25 22.19 -4.41
C GLN A 60 1.09 21.27 -5.63
N ASP A 61 -0.08 20.69 -5.83
CA ASP A 61 -0.33 19.82 -6.98
C ASP A 61 -0.70 20.56 -8.27
N GLY A 62 -0.65 19.82 -9.38
CA GLY A 62 -1.16 20.24 -10.68
C GLY A 62 -0.44 21.46 -11.25
N ALA A 63 -1.21 22.44 -11.75
CA ALA A 63 -0.67 23.62 -12.42
C ALA A 63 0.23 24.49 -11.51
N TYR A 64 0.14 24.33 -10.18
CA TYR A 64 0.92 25.10 -9.21
C TYR A 64 2.20 24.39 -8.74
N TYR A 65 2.45 23.16 -9.19
CA TYR A 65 3.59 22.35 -8.74
C TYR A 65 4.94 23.00 -8.97
N VAL A 66 5.24 23.38 -10.22
CA VAL A 66 6.55 23.96 -10.56
C VAL A 66 6.79 25.29 -9.83
N ALA A 67 5.76 26.13 -9.70
CA ALA A 67 5.87 27.43 -9.06
C ALA A 67 6.10 27.30 -7.54
N SER A 68 5.33 26.45 -6.86
CA SER A 68 5.48 26.20 -5.42
C SER A 68 6.84 25.57 -5.09
N LEU A 69 7.28 24.58 -5.88
CA LEU A 69 8.59 23.95 -5.73
C LEU A 69 9.74 24.96 -5.87
N LYS A 70 9.71 25.85 -6.87
CA LYS A 70 10.74 26.90 -7.03
C LYS A 70 10.75 27.92 -5.89
N LYS A 71 9.60 28.13 -5.24
CA LYS A 71 9.49 29.01 -4.06
C LYS A 71 10.06 28.34 -2.81
N MET A 72 9.86 27.04 -2.66
CA MET A 72 10.28 26.28 -1.50
C MET A 72 11.78 25.96 -1.50
N PHE A 73 12.35 25.64 -2.68
CA PHE A 73 13.71 25.12 -2.79
C PHE A 73 14.73 26.17 -3.29
N PRO A 74 15.95 26.21 -2.70
CA PRO A 74 17.07 26.98 -3.20
C PRO A 74 17.34 26.71 -4.68
N ARG A 75 17.74 27.75 -5.42
CA ARG A 75 17.94 27.69 -6.89
C ARG A 75 18.84 26.53 -7.33
N MET A 76 19.87 26.21 -6.54
CA MET A 76 20.81 25.12 -6.82
C MET A 76 20.18 23.72 -6.75
N LEU A 77 19.09 23.54 -5.98
CA LEU A 77 18.41 22.25 -5.82
C LEU A 77 17.25 22.06 -6.81
N GLN A 78 16.73 23.14 -7.39
CA GLN A 78 15.49 23.12 -8.20
C GLN A 78 15.53 22.12 -9.36
N ALA A 79 16.65 22.00 -10.08
CA ALA A 79 16.77 21.05 -11.17
C ALA A 79 16.63 19.60 -10.70
N ARG A 80 17.26 19.26 -9.57
CA ARG A 80 17.20 17.92 -8.99
C ARG A 80 15.81 17.58 -8.46
N VAL A 81 15.17 18.50 -7.75
CA VAL A 81 13.83 18.25 -7.18
C VAL A 81 12.71 18.27 -8.24
N LEU A 82 12.90 18.95 -9.37
CA LEU A 82 11.98 18.83 -10.51
C LEU A 82 12.06 17.44 -11.16
N ASP A 83 13.21 16.78 -11.07
CA ASP A 83 13.44 15.40 -11.50
C ASP A 83 13.34 14.40 -10.32
N ALA A 84 12.59 14.72 -9.25
CA ALA A 84 12.55 13.89 -8.05
C ALA A 84 12.20 12.42 -8.32
N GLN A 85 11.44 12.14 -9.38
CA GLN A 85 11.07 10.78 -9.77
C GLN A 85 12.27 9.90 -10.14
N SER A 86 13.39 10.47 -10.60
CA SER A 86 14.61 9.68 -10.87
C SER A 86 15.22 9.08 -9.60
N GLU A 87 14.89 9.62 -8.42
CA GLU A 87 15.31 9.10 -7.12
C GLU A 87 14.39 7.99 -6.59
N TYR A 88 13.26 7.70 -7.24
CA TYR A 88 12.26 6.78 -6.71
C TYR A 88 12.80 5.35 -6.52
N ALA A 89 13.68 4.87 -7.39
CA ALA A 89 14.30 3.55 -7.23
C ALA A 89 15.11 3.45 -5.92
N ASN A 90 15.83 4.51 -5.54
CA ASN A 90 16.58 4.55 -4.28
C ASN A 90 15.63 4.62 -3.07
N LEU A 91 14.51 5.34 -3.20
CA LEU A 91 13.48 5.44 -2.15
C LEU A 91 12.76 4.09 -1.96
N ALA A 92 12.48 3.37 -3.04
CA ALA A 92 11.88 2.03 -3.00
C ALA A 92 12.79 1.04 -2.26
N GLN A 93 14.10 1.06 -2.52
CA GLN A 93 15.06 0.22 -1.78
C GLN A 93 15.09 0.54 -0.28
N GLN A 94 15.01 1.82 0.08
CA GLN A 94 14.92 2.23 1.49
C GLN A 94 13.62 1.75 2.14
N GLN A 95 12.49 1.83 1.42
CA GLN A 95 11.21 1.31 1.88
C GLN A 95 11.27 -0.21 2.12
N GLU A 96 11.85 -0.97 1.18
CA GLU A 96 12.05 -2.41 1.32
C GLU A 96 12.95 -2.75 2.52
N ALA A 97 14.04 -2.01 2.72
CA ALA A 97 14.93 -2.22 3.87
C ALA A 97 14.22 -1.97 5.21
N GLN A 98 13.39 -0.92 5.30
CA GLN A 98 12.58 -0.64 6.49
C GLN A 98 11.52 -1.70 6.73
N ALA A 99 10.83 -2.14 5.68
CA ALA A 99 9.84 -3.21 5.75
C ALA A 99 10.47 -4.56 6.17
N ALA A 100 11.66 -4.90 5.65
CA ALA A 100 12.41 -6.08 6.06
C ALA A 100 12.86 -6.00 7.53
N ALA A 101 13.30 -4.84 8.00
CA ALA A 101 13.65 -4.63 9.40
C ALA A 101 12.43 -4.81 10.33
N TYR A 102 11.25 -4.34 9.92
CA TYR A 102 10.00 -4.58 10.63
C TYR A 102 9.68 -6.07 10.73
N LEU A 103 9.74 -6.82 9.62
CA LEU A 103 9.49 -8.26 9.62
C LEU A 103 10.43 -9.01 10.57
N LYS A 104 11.72 -8.67 10.54
CA LYS A 104 12.72 -9.20 11.48
C LYS A 104 12.35 -8.87 12.94
N GLY A 105 11.88 -7.65 13.20
CA GLY A 105 11.46 -7.20 14.53
C GLY A 105 10.29 -8.00 15.11
N ILE A 106 9.42 -8.54 14.26
CA ILE A 106 8.31 -9.42 14.66
C ILE A 106 8.62 -10.91 14.51
N GLY A 107 9.87 -11.28 14.18
CA GLY A 107 10.30 -12.66 14.02
C GLY A 107 9.73 -13.38 12.79
N ARG A 108 9.35 -12.63 11.75
CA ARG A 108 8.78 -13.19 10.50
C ARG A 108 9.77 -13.04 9.35
N GLU A 109 9.85 -14.08 8.52
CA GLU A 109 10.64 -14.08 7.29
C GLU A 109 9.70 -14.18 6.09
N ALA A 110 9.82 -13.25 5.14
CA ALA A 110 9.06 -13.24 3.90
C ALA A 110 9.77 -12.39 2.84
N GLN A 111 9.42 -12.61 1.57
CA GLN A 111 9.83 -11.72 0.49
C GLN A 111 9.25 -10.32 0.73
N VAL A 112 10.07 -9.30 0.55
CA VAL A 112 9.67 -7.89 0.58
C VAL A 112 9.79 -7.30 -0.82
N SER A 113 8.78 -6.55 -1.27
CA SER A 113 8.79 -5.92 -2.60
C SER A 113 8.00 -4.62 -2.62
N ALA A 114 8.66 -3.50 -2.95
CA ALA A 114 7.99 -2.24 -3.25
C ALA A 114 7.41 -2.20 -4.67
N ALA A 115 7.78 -3.15 -5.53
CA ALA A 115 7.22 -3.29 -6.87
C ALA A 115 5.81 -3.88 -6.82
N HIS A 116 5.00 -3.53 -7.82
CA HIS A 116 3.67 -4.08 -8.01
C HIS A 116 3.74 -5.61 -8.20
N VAL A 117 2.95 -6.32 -7.42
CA VAL A 117 2.76 -7.77 -7.57
C VAL A 117 1.55 -8.00 -8.46
N GLU A 118 1.76 -8.66 -9.60
CA GLU A 118 0.68 -8.99 -10.53
C GLU A 118 -0.42 -9.81 -9.84
N LYS A 119 -1.67 -9.51 -10.20
CA LYS A 119 -2.87 -10.11 -9.60
C LYS A 119 -3.65 -10.88 -10.66
N GLU A 120 -3.83 -12.17 -10.42
CA GLU A 120 -4.69 -13.00 -11.25
C GLU A 120 -6.15 -12.65 -10.98
N LEU A 121 -6.93 -12.36 -12.03
CA LEU A 121 -8.34 -12.04 -11.90
C LEU A 121 -9.19 -13.27 -12.17
N ALA A 122 -10.37 -13.35 -11.52
CA ALA A 122 -11.35 -14.37 -11.83
C ALA A 122 -11.75 -14.34 -13.32
N ASP A 123 -11.72 -15.51 -13.96
CA ASP A 123 -12.18 -15.73 -15.33
C ASP A 123 -13.66 -16.12 -15.31
N ILE A 124 -14.54 -15.12 -15.24
CA ILE A 124 -15.99 -15.25 -15.18
C ILE A 124 -16.63 -14.06 -15.93
N ASP A 125 -17.94 -14.12 -16.16
CA ASP A 125 -18.70 -13.04 -16.80
C ASP A 125 -18.49 -11.66 -16.13
N VAL A 126 -18.33 -10.60 -16.92
CA VAL A 126 -18.03 -9.25 -16.42
C VAL A 126 -19.14 -8.69 -15.52
N GLN A 127 -20.41 -8.97 -15.82
CA GLN A 127 -21.51 -8.52 -14.96
C GLN A 127 -21.49 -9.29 -13.64
N ALA A 128 -21.18 -10.60 -13.67
CA ALA A 128 -20.98 -11.36 -12.44
C ALA A 128 -19.80 -10.84 -11.60
N LYS A 129 -18.68 -10.43 -12.24
CA LYS A 129 -17.55 -9.78 -11.54
C LYS A 129 -17.97 -8.49 -10.86
N ASN A 130 -18.69 -7.61 -11.56
CA ASN A 130 -19.14 -6.34 -10.99
C ASN A 130 -20.07 -6.56 -9.80
N LYS A 131 -21.01 -7.50 -9.92
CA LYS A 131 -21.90 -7.87 -8.81
C LYS A 131 -21.13 -8.39 -7.61
N LEU A 132 -20.23 -9.36 -7.82
CA LEU A 132 -19.44 -9.95 -6.74
C LEU A 132 -18.51 -8.96 -6.06
N PHE A 133 -17.72 -8.23 -6.84
CA PHE A 133 -16.58 -7.49 -6.32
C PHE A 133 -16.83 -6.00 -6.11
N ALA A 134 -17.95 -5.45 -6.60
CA ALA A 134 -18.31 -4.04 -6.41
C ALA A 134 -19.67 -3.84 -5.73
N GLU A 135 -20.68 -4.66 -6.03
CA GLU A 135 -22.02 -4.50 -5.44
C GLU A 135 -22.14 -5.21 -4.09
N LEU A 136 -21.87 -6.52 -4.05
CA LEU A 136 -22.00 -7.33 -2.83
C LEU A 136 -20.95 -6.97 -1.76
N THR A 137 -19.75 -6.56 -2.18
CA THR A 137 -18.68 -6.11 -1.27
C THR A 137 -18.94 -4.74 -0.64
N LYS A 138 -19.93 -3.98 -1.11
CA LYS A 138 -20.14 -2.61 -0.64
C LYS A 138 -20.60 -2.55 0.82
N ASP A 139 -21.49 -3.48 1.18
CA ASP A 139 -22.16 -3.50 2.49
C ASP A 139 -21.83 -4.77 3.30
N ASP A 140 -21.03 -5.70 2.75
CA ASP A 140 -20.53 -6.89 3.46
C ASP A 140 -19.03 -6.75 3.75
N GLU A 141 -18.69 -6.46 5.01
CA GLU A 141 -17.30 -6.28 5.47
C GLU A 141 -16.42 -7.51 5.20
N PHE A 142 -16.97 -8.72 5.34
CA PHE A 142 -16.21 -9.94 5.10
C PHE A 142 -15.83 -10.08 3.63
N LEU A 143 -16.78 -9.86 2.72
CA LEU A 143 -16.51 -9.86 1.28
C LEU A 143 -15.59 -8.70 0.90
N ASN A 144 -15.81 -7.51 1.49
CA ASN A 144 -14.97 -6.34 1.26
C ASN A 144 -13.52 -6.58 1.66
N ASN A 145 -13.29 -7.38 2.71
CA ASN A 145 -11.97 -7.75 3.21
C ASN A 145 -11.31 -8.90 2.42
N CYS A 146 -12.06 -9.68 1.65
CA CYS A 146 -11.49 -10.56 0.63
C CYS A 146 -10.90 -9.76 -0.54
N PRO A 147 -9.80 -10.23 -1.17
CA PRO A 147 -9.25 -9.55 -2.34
C PRO A 147 -10.19 -9.68 -3.54
N TYR A 148 -10.26 -8.66 -4.41
CA TYR A 148 -11.03 -8.71 -5.66
C TYR A 148 -10.36 -9.56 -6.77
N TRP A 149 -9.22 -10.16 -6.44
CA TRP A 149 -8.37 -10.98 -7.30
C TRP A 149 -8.17 -12.36 -6.64
N LEU A 150 -7.69 -13.35 -7.39
CA LEU A 150 -7.48 -14.72 -6.91
C LEU A 150 -6.21 -14.86 -6.06
N GLY A 151 -6.37 -15.27 -4.80
CA GLY A 151 -5.32 -15.54 -3.82
C GLY A 151 -5.62 -14.88 -2.48
N THR A 152 -4.60 -14.41 -1.74
CA THR A 152 -4.71 -14.07 -0.32
C THR A 152 -4.15 -12.71 0.07
N ARG A 153 -4.84 -11.97 0.96
CA ARG A 153 -4.25 -10.82 1.67
C ARG A 153 -4.42 -10.95 3.17
N GLU A 154 -3.55 -10.30 3.94
CA GLU A 154 -3.68 -10.28 5.40
C GLU A 154 -4.26 -8.97 5.91
N GLN A 155 -5.04 -9.06 6.99
CA GLN A 155 -5.48 -7.91 7.78
C GLN A 155 -5.27 -8.16 9.28
N ILE A 156 -5.13 -7.08 10.03
CA ILE A 156 -5.06 -7.11 11.49
C ILE A 156 -6.37 -6.53 12.03
N GLU A 157 -7.10 -7.33 12.80
CA GLU A 157 -8.35 -6.97 13.45
C GLU A 157 -8.17 -7.14 14.96
N ASP A 158 -8.31 -6.06 15.73
CA ASP A 158 -8.13 -6.07 17.19
C ASP A 158 -6.81 -6.72 17.65
N GLY A 159 -5.74 -6.50 16.87
CA GLY A 159 -4.41 -7.08 17.13
C GLY A 159 -4.24 -8.54 16.69
N VAL A 160 -5.28 -9.17 16.15
CA VAL A 160 -5.24 -10.53 15.61
C VAL A 160 -5.10 -10.51 14.10
N ARG A 161 -4.20 -11.33 13.58
CA ARG A 161 -3.94 -11.45 12.14
C ARG A 161 -4.86 -12.49 11.51
N TYR A 162 -5.53 -12.10 10.43
CA TYR A 162 -6.33 -12.99 9.60
C TYR A 162 -5.84 -12.98 8.15
N ILE A 163 -6.01 -14.11 7.48
CA ILE A 163 -5.77 -14.27 6.05
C ILE A 163 -7.13 -14.29 5.35
N TYR A 164 -7.34 -13.36 4.43
CA TYR A 164 -8.50 -13.30 3.58
C TYR A 164 -8.17 -13.85 2.20
N GLU A 165 -8.96 -14.81 1.73
CA GLU A 165 -8.76 -15.52 0.47
C GLU A 165 -9.95 -15.30 -0.47
N THR A 166 -9.64 -15.17 -1.76
CA THR A 166 -10.60 -15.37 -2.86
C THR A 166 -10.03 -16.45 -3.78
N SER A 167 -10.79 -17.51 -4.05
CA SER A 167 -10.38 -18.60 -4.92
C SER A 167 -11.44 -18.93 -5.96
N GLN A 168 -11.02 -19.53 -7.07
CA GLN A 168 -11.88 -19.97 -8.15
C GLN A 168 -11.75 -21.48 -8.36
N SER A 169 -12.89 -22.16 -8.51
CA SER A 169 -12.94 -23.56 -8.90
C SER A 169 -14.06 -23.82 -9.91
N LYS A 170 -14.27 -25.09 -10.27
CA LYS A 170 -15.41 -25.55 -11.08
C LYS A 170 -16.34 -26.40 -10.24
N THR A 171 -17.65 -26.20 -10.41
CA THR A 171 -18.68 -27.09 -9.85
C THR A 171 -18.76 -28.39 -10.65
N LYS A 172 -19.45 -29.40 -10.11
CA LYS A 172 -19.65 -30.70 -10.79
C LYS A 172 -20.38 -30.58 -12.14
N ASP A 173 -21.23 -29.58 -12.27
CA ASP A 173 -21.99 -29.23 -13.48
C ASP A 173 -21.29 -28.17 -14.36
N GLY A 174 -20.00 -27.89 -14.11
CA GLY A 174 -19.13 -27.13 -15.02
C GLY A 174 -19.15 -25.60 -14.86
N TYR A 175 -19.98 -25.07 -13.96
CA TYR A 175 -20.02 -23.64 -13.66
C TYR A 175 -18.77 -23.20 -12.88
N HIS A 176 -18.45 -21.92 -12.98
CA HIS A 176 -17.42 -21.33 -12.12
C HIS A 176 -17.97 -21.20 -10.70
N ARG A 177 -17.11 -21.47 -9.71
CA ARG A 177 -17.39 -21.21 -8.30
C ARG A 177 -16.33 -20.24 -7.78
N ILE A 178 -16.77 -19.13 -7.18
CA ILE A 178 -15.91 -18.20 -6.45
C ILE A 178 -16.10 -18.46 -4.95
N THR A 179 -15.02 -18.69 -4.23
CA THR A 179 -15.04 -18.95 -2.79
C THR A 179 -14.25 -17.87 -2.05
N PHE A 180 -14.88 -17.26 -1.07
CA PHE A 180 -14.29 -16.29 -0.16
C PHE A 180 -14.03 -16.96 1.18
N ARG A 181 -12.85 -16.74 1.78
CA ARG A 181 -12.54 -17.26 3.12
C ARG A 181 -11.87 -16.22 4.00
N LYS A 182 -12.16 -16.31 5.29
CA LYS A 182 -11.38 -15.73 6.37
C LYS A 182 -10.76 -16.88 7.13
N LEU A 183 -9.45 -16.85 7.25
CA LEU A 183 -8.65 -17.89 7.88
C LEU A 183 -7.87 -17.28 9.05
N THR A 184 -7.65 -18.06 10.09
CA THR A 184 -6.61 -17.75 11.08
C THR A 184 -5.22 -17.90 10.47
N GLU A 185 -4.18 -17.42 11.16
CA GLU A 185 -2.78 -17.57 10.73
C GLU A 185 -2.35 -19.05 10.58
N ASP A 186 -2.93 -19.97 11.34
CA ASP A 186 -2.75 -21.42 11.19
C ASP A 186 -3.70 -22.06 10.16
N HIS A 187 -4.25 -21.26 9.24
CA HIS A 187 -5.10 -21.67 8.11
C HIS A 187 -6.41 -22.36 8.49
N ARG A 188 -6.93 -22.17 9.71
CA ARG A 188 -8.26 -22.65 10.07
C ARG A 188 -9.33 -21.70 9.52
N VAL A 189 -10.36 -22.27 8.91
CA VAL A 189 -11.48 -21.50 8.37
C VAL A 189 -12.31 -20.91 9.51
N VAL A 190 -12.40 -19.58 9.53
CA VAL A 190 -13.27 -18.81 10.45
C VAL A 190 -14.60 -18.53 9.79
N LYS A 191 -14.57 -18.13 8.51
CA LYS A 191 -15.76 -17.87 7.69
C LYS A 191 -15.48 -18.26 6.25
N GLU A 192 -16.47 -18.84 5.58
CA GLU A 192 -16.43 -19.19 4.17
C GLU A 192 -17.75 -18.80 3.52
N GLN A 193 -17.70 -18.32 2.28
CA GLN A 193 -18.87 -18.04 1.46
C GLN A 193 -18.58 -18.35 0.01
N SER A 194 -19.47 -19.08 -0.66
CA SER A 194 -19.27 -19.51 -2.04
C SER A 194 -20.38 -19.02 -2.95
N TYR A 195 -20.03 -18.69 -4.19
CA TYR A 195 -20.95 -18.28 -5.23
C TYR A 195 -20.75 -19.11 -6.48
N LYS A 196 -21.83 -19.72 -6.97
CA LYS A 196 -21.89 -20.34 -8.29
C LYS A 196 -22.24 -19.28 -9.32
N ILE A 197 -21.46 -19.19 -10.39
CA ILE A 197 -21.70 -18.21 -11.45
C ILE A 197 -22.58 -18.83 -12.53
N VAL A 198 -23.82 -18.36 -12.65
CA VAL A 198 -24.80 -18.82 -13.65
C VAL A 198 -25.06 -17.70 -14.65
N GLY A 199 -24.38 -17.74 -15.80
CA GLY A 199 -24.39 -16.63 -16.74
C GLY A 199 -23.76 -15.38 -16.11
N SER A 200 -24.54 -14.31 -15.99
CA SER A 200 -24.14 -13.05 -15.36
C SER A 200 -24.54 -12.93 -13.88
N GLU A 201 -25.08 -13.99 -13.28
CA GLU A 201 -25.58 -14.00 -11.91
C GLU A 201 -24.68 -14.81 -10.98
N PRO A 202 -24.10 -14.21 -9.93
CA PRO A 202 -23.53 -14.95 -8.82
C PRO A 202 -24.64 -15.43 -7.88
N VAL A 203 -24.82 -16.75 -7.77
CA VAL A 203 -25.80 -17.39 -6.90
C VAL A 203 -25.09 -17.92 -5.66
N LEU A 204 -25.48 -17.42 -4.49
CA LEU A 204 -24.97 -17.89 -3.19
C LEU A 204 -25.28 -19.38 -2.99
N GLU A 205 -24.30 -20.16 -2.53
CA GLU A 205 -24.42 -21.59 -2.21
C GLU A 205 -24.40 -21.87 -0.70
#